data_AF-A0A929YUZ5-F1
#
_entry.id   AF-A0A929YUZ5-F1
#
_cell.length_a   1.000
_cell.length_b   1.000
_cell.length_c   1.000
_cell.angle_alpha   90.00
_cell.angle_beta   90.00
_cell.angle_gamma   90.00
#
_symmetry.space_group_name_H-M   'P 1'
#
loop_
_entity.id
_entity.type
_entity.pdbx_description
1 polymer ?
#
loop_
_entity_poly.entity_id
_entity_poly.type
_entity_poly.pdbx_seq_one_letter_code
_entity_poly.pdbx_strand_id
1 'polypeptide(L)' 'MERTHGVNVVIENDGLRTKRFYGSFALSDSPATIMRTLAMTGGIRYRIEGHTIIIY' A
#
# COMPACT_ATOMS: atom_id res chain seq x y z
N MET A 1 4.64 3.71 5.80
CA MET A 1 3.19 3.83 5.54
C MET A 1 2.42 3.91 6.84
N GLU A 2 2.28 2.81 7.60
CA GLU A 2 1.49 2.81 8.85
C GLU A 2 1.97 3.86 9.86
N ARG A 3 3.27 3.86 10.17
CA ARG A 3 3.86 4.81 11.11
C ARG A 3 3.83 6.27 10.62
N THR A 4 4.06 6.48 9.33
CA THR A 4 4.18 7.82 8.73
C THR A 4 2.84 8.52 8.58
N HIS A 5 1.80 7.77 8.18
CA HIS A 5 0.49 8.34 7.83
C HIS A 5 -0.62 7.95 8.81
N GLY A 6 -0.31 7.19 9.88
CA GLY A 6 -1.29 6.76 10.87
C GLY A 6 -2.39 5.84 10.31
N VAL A 7 -2.09 5.11 9.23
CA VAL A 7 -3.02 4.15 8.61
C VAL A 7 -2.71 2.73 9.09
N ASN A 8 -3.69 1.84 9.02
CA ASN A 8 -3.51 0.40 9.19
C ASN A 8 -3.31 -0.25 7.83
N VAL A 9 -2.28 -1.10 7.64
CA VAL A 9 -2.04 -1.79 6.37
C VAL A 9 -2.12 -3.30 6.57
N VAL A 10 -3.09 -3.93 5.91
CA VAL A 10 -3.34 -5.37 5.96
C VAL A 10 -3.01 -6.00 4.63
N ILE A 11 -2.27 -7.10 4.64
CA ILE A 11 -2.00 -7.94 3.47
C ILE A 11 -2.84 -9.21 3.64
N GLU A 12 -3.90 -9.36 2.84
CA GLU A 12 -4.82 -10.52 2.87
C GLU A 12 -4.20 -11.76 2.20
N ASN A 13 -3.32 -11.55 1.21
CA ASN A 13 -2.74 -12.63 0.41
C ASN A 13 -1.28 -12.90 0.82
N ASP A 14 -1.01 -14.09 1.37
CA ASP A 14 0.33 -14.48 1.82
C ASP A 14 1.38 -14.45 0.70
N GLY A 15 0.99 -14.69 -0.55
CA GLY A 15 1.90 -14.59 -1.70
C GLY A 15 2.42 -13.17 -1.95
N LEU A 16 1.74 -12.14 -1.42
CA LEU A 16 2.17 -10.75 -1.52
C LEU A 16 3.13 -10.35 -0.40
N ARG A 17 3.18 -11.10 0.72
CA ARG A 17 4.07 -10.78 1.85
C ARG A 17 5.55 -10.86 1.48
N THR A 18 5.91 -11.76 0.57
CA THR A 18 7.28 -11.92 0.08
C THR A 18 7.56 -11.11 -1.19
N LYS A 19 6.56 -10.38 -1.69
CA LYS A 19 6.69 -9.60 -2.93
C LYS A 19 7.48 -8.32 -2.65
N ARG A 20 8.41 -8.00 -3.54
CA ARG A 20 9.17 -6.76 -3.49
C ARG A 20 8.42 -5.66 -4.24
N PHE A 21 8.37 -4.50 -3.62
CA PHE A 21 7.79 -3.29 -4.18
C PHE A 21 8.86 -2.23 -4.27
N TYR A 22 8.95 -1.57 -5.42
CA TYR A 22 9.95 -0.55 -5.68
C TYR A 22 9.27 0.76 -6.07
N GLY A 23 9.73 1.86 -5.51
CA GLY A 23 9.23 3.20 -5.78
C GLY A 23 9.93 4.23 -4.90
N SER A 24 9.89 5.49 -5.34
CA SER A 24 10.35 6.63 -4.56
C SER A 24 9.12 7.46 -4.17
N PHE A 25 8.93 7.66 -2.88
CA PHE A 25 7.76 8.35 -2.32
C PHE A 25 8.22 9.42 -1.34
N ALA A 26 7.64 10.61 -1.44
CA ALA A 26 7.84 11.67 -0.47
C ALA A 26 7.02 11.39 0.79
N LEU A 27 7.49 11.88 1.95
CA LEU A 27 6.72 11.76 3.20
C LEU A 27 5.37 12.49 3.16
N SER A 28 5.24 13.49 2.28
CA SER A 28 4.00 14.23 2.03
C SER A 28 3.03 13.52 1.09
N ASP A 29 3.44 12.42 0.43
CA ASP A 29 2.55 11.70 -0.49
C ASP A 29 1.41 11.05 0.27
N SER A 30 0.19 11.16 -0.26
CA SER A 30 -0.95 10.51 0.36
C SER A 30 -0.84 8.98 0.27
N PRO A 31 -1.32 8.21 1.27
CA PRO A 31 -1.37 6.76 1.20
C PRO A 31 -2.06 6.22 -0.06
N ALA A 32 -3.10 6.92 -0.53
CA ALA A 32 -3.81 6.55 -1.76
C ALA A 32 -2.92 6.70 -3.01
N THR A 33 -2.11 7.75 -3.10
CA THR A 33 -1.14 7.96 -4.19
C THR A 33 -0.06 6.89 -4.20
N ILE A 34 0.49 6.58 -3.03
CA ILE A 34 1.50 5.52 -2.85
C ILE A 34 0.90 4.19 -3.31
N MET A 35 -0.28 3.81 -2.79
CA MET A 35 -0.92 2.54 -3.13
C MET A 35 -1.31 2.44 -4.60
N ARG A 36 -1.80 3.52 -5.22
CA ARG A 36 -2.07 3.55 -6.66
C ARG A 36 -0.82 3.24 -7.46
N THR A 37 0.32 3.83 -7.09
CA THR A 37 1.61 3.58 -7.74
C THR A 37 2.02 2.12 -7.57
N LEU A 38 1.93 1.59 -6.35
CA LEU A 38 2.23 0.19 -6.06
C LEU A 38 1.32 -0.79 -6.81
N ALA A 39 0.05 -0.45 -7.00
CA ALA A 39 -0.88 -1.25 -7.79
C ALA A 39 -0.49 -1.28 -9.27
N MET A 40 -0.14 -0.13 -9.84
CA MET A 40 0.27 -0.03 -11.24
C MET A 40 1.59 -0.75 -11.54
N THR A 41 2.58 -0.65 -10.65
CA THR A 41 3.92 -1.23 -10.90
C THR A 41 4.05 -2.65 -10.34
N GLY A 42 3.43 -2.91 -9.19
CA GLY A 42 3.52 -4.17 -8.47
C GLY A 42 2.44 -5.18 -8.82
N GLY A 43 1.46 -4.83 -9.67
CA GLY A 43 0.38 -5.72 -10.07
C GLY A 43 -0.40 -6.27 -8.88
N ILE A 44 -0.69 -5.41 -7.90
CA ILE A 44 -1.51 -5.72 -6.72
C ILE A 44 -2.85 -5.02 -6.84
N ARG A 45 -3.85 -5.56 -6.15
CA ARG A 45 -5.11 -4.85 -5.92
C ARG A 45 -5.13 -4.36 -4.49
N TYR A 46 -5.84 -3.26 -4.28
CA TYR A 46 -6.05 -2.72 -2.94
C TYR A 46 -7.42 -2.09 -2.83
N ARG A 47 -7.92 -2.03 -1.60
CA ARG A 47 -9.10 -1.26 -1.21
C ARG A 47 -8.79 -0.44 0.05
N ILE A 48 -9.46 0.70 0.20
CA ILE A 48 -9.30 1.59 1.35
C ILE A 48 -10.64 1.64 2.08
N GLU A 49 -10.62 1.30 3.36
CA GLU A 49 -11.77 1.26 4.26
C GLU A 49 -11.48 2.16 5.46
N GLY A 50 -11.89 3.42 5.37
CA GLY A 50 -11.55 4.43 6.38
C GLY A 50 -10.04 4.64 6.50
N HIS A 51 -9.48 4.29 7.66
CA HIS A 51 -8.04 4.35 7.94
C HIS A 51 -7.30 3.04 7.66
N THR A 52 -7.98 2.02 7.14
CA THR A 52 -7.39 0.72 6.80
C THR A 52 -7.19 0.59 5.31
N ILE A 53 -6.01 0.12 4.91
CA ILE A 53 -5.67 -0.22 3.54
C ILE A 53 -5.47 -1.73 3.48
N ILE A 54 -6.19 -2.38 2.57
CA ILE A 54 -6.16 -3.83 2.41
C ILE A 54 -5.59 -4.17 1.03
N ILE A 55 -4.53 -4.97 1.01
CA ILE A 55 -3.83 -5.44 -0.20
C ILE A 55 -4.18 -6.91 -0.46
N TYR A 56 -4.59 -7.25 -1.68
CA TYR A 56 -5.05 -8.60 -2.08
C TYR A 56 -4.63 -9.00 -3.51
#